data_AF-A0A2Z3D0I5-F1
#
_entry.id   AF-A0A2Z3D0I5-F1
#
_cell.length_a   1.000
_cell.length_b   1.000
_cell.length_c   1.000
_cell.angle_alpha   90.00
_cell.angle_beta   90.00
_cell.angle_gamma   90.00
#
_symmetry.space_group_name_H-M   'P 1'
#
loop_
_entity.id
_entity.type
_entity.pdbx_description
1 polymer ?
#
loop_
_entity_poly.entity_id
_entity_poly.type
_entity_poly.pdbx_seq_one_letter_code
_entity_poly.pdbx_strand_id
1 'polypeptide(L)'
;YSSTWKFHRKMVHGALCMFGEGSICIEKIISREASSMCDMLTESQNSVVDLAPELTRAVTNVVCALCFNSSYKRGDAEFEAMLQYSQGIVDTVAKDSLVDIFPW
;
A
#
# COMPACT_ATOMS: atom_id res chain seq x y z
N TYR A 1 -8.47 -19.58 -15.06
CA TYR A 1 -8.26 -18.29 -15.75
C TYR A 1 -9.45 -17.99 -16.65
N SER A 2 -10.24 -16.95 -16.37
CA SER A 2 -11.50 -16.62 -17.08
C SER A 2 -11.42 -15.32 -17.88
N SER A 3 -12.39 -15.07 -18.76
CA SER A 3 -12.56 -13.78 -19.46
C SER A 3 -12.75 -12.61 -18.47
N THR A 4 -13.53 -12.83 -17.41
CA THR A 4 -13.72 -11.89 -16.31
C THR A 4 -12.40 -11.53 -15.62
N TRP A 5 -11.52 -12.51 -15.38
CA TRP A 5 -10.18 -12.24 -14.83
C TRP A 5 -9.33 -11.37 -15.77
N LYS A 6 -9.35 -11.66 -17.08
CA LYS A 6 -8.61 -10.86 -18.08
C LYS A 6 -9.12 -9.42 -18.13
N PHE A 7 -10.43 -9.23 -18.01
CA PHE A 7 -11.06 -7.93 -18.03
C PHE A 7 -10.64 -7.07 -16.83
N HIS A 8 -10.76 -7.58 -15.60
CA HIS A 8 -10.31 -6.86 -14.40
C HIS A 8 -8.82 -6.51 -14.46
N ARG A 9 -7.97 -7.45 -14.91
CA ARG A 9 -6.53 -7.18 -15.11
C ARG A 9 -6.29 -6.05 -16.12
N LYS A 10 -7.02 -6.04 -17.24
CA LYS A 10 -6.91 -4.97 -18.25
C LYS A 10 -7.37 -3.62 -17.71
N MET A 11 -8.43 -3.58 -16.90
CA MET A 11 -8.92 -2.35 -16.28
C MET A 11 -7.88 -1.73 -15.34
N VAL A 12 -7.33 -2.52 -14.41
CA VAL A 12 -6.32 -2.03 -13.45
C VAL A 12 -5.07 -1.53 -14.19
N HIS A 13 -4.59 -2.30 -15.19
CA HIS A 13 -3.46 -1.88 -16.00
C HIS A 13 -3.75 -0.56 -16.76
N GLY A 14 -4.93 -0.43 -17.36
CA GLY A 14 -5.35 0.80 -18.03
C GLY A 14 -5.41 1.99 -17.08
N ALA A 15 -5.98 1.83 -15.89
CA ALA A 15 -6.06 2.87 -14.88
C ALA A 15 -4.66 3.34 -14.44
N LEU A 16 -3.72 2.41 -14.22
CA LEU A 16 -2.34 2.73 -13.87
C LEU A 16 -1.61 3.50 -14.98
N CYS A 17 -1.80 3.12 -16.25
CA CYS A 17 -1.21 3.85 -17.39
C CYS A 17 -1.82 5.25 -17.54
N MET A 18 -3.14 5.38 -17.43
CA MET A 18 -3.85 6.66 -17.57
C MET A 18 -3.52 7.63 -16.43
N PHE A 19 -3.22 7.13 -15.23
CA PHE A 19 -2.74 7.97 -14.12
C PHE A 19 -1.41 8.67 -14.45
N GLY A 20 -0.65 8.21 -15.45
CA GLY A 20 0.57 8.85 -15.94
C GLY A 20 0.37 9.92 -17.02
N GLU A 21 -0.81 10.03 -17.62
CA GLU A 21 -1.07 10.95 -18.75
C GLU A 21 -1.68 12.30 -18.32
N GLY A 22 -1.94 12.50 -17.01
CA GLY A 22 -2.50 13.74 -16.44
C GLY A 22 -1.60 14.43 -15.40
N SER A 23 -2.05 15.61 -14.91
CA SER A 23 -1.31 16.51 -14.00
C SER A 23 -0.76 15.87 -12.71
N ILE A 24 -1.23 14.69 -12.31
CA ILE A 24 -0.74 13.93 -11.14
C ILE A 24 -0.28 12.55 -11.58
N CYS A 25 0.94 12.50 -12.14
CA CYS A 25 1.63 11.24 -12.45
C CYS A 25 1.93 10.48 -11.15
N ILE A 26 1.91 9.14 -11.20
CA ILE A 26 2.32 8.26 -10.09
C ILE A 26 3.68 8.66 -9.50
N GLU A 27 4.58 9.15 -10.35
CA GLU A 27 5.89 9.70 -9.97
C GLU A 27 5.77 10.84 -8.96
N LYS A 28 4.80 11.75 -9.12
CA LYS A 28 4.57 12.86 -8.18
C LYS A 28 4.08 12.35 -6.83
N ILE A 29 3.23 11.33 -6.83
CA ILE A 29 2.72 10.71 -5.59
C ILE A 29 3.87 10.04 -4.86
N ILE A 30 4.68 9.23 -5.56
CA ILE A 30 5.86 8.57 -5.00
C ILE A 30 6.85 9.61 -4.46
N SER A 31 7.15 10.64 -5.24
CA SER A 31 8.08 11.70 -4.83
C SER A 31 7.58 12.46 -3.60
N ARG A 32 6.26 12.71 -3.50
CA ARG A 32 5.65 13.34 -2.32
C ARG A 32 5.81 12.48 -1.07
N GLU A 33 5.44 11.19 -1.14
CA GLU A 33 5.56 10.29 0.01
C GLU A 33 7.03 10.05 0.40
N ALA A 34 7.93 9.96 -0.58
CA ALA A 34 9.37 9.86 -0.34
C ALA A 34 9.93 11.12 0.33
N SER A 35 9.55 12.32 -0.11
CA SER A 35 9.93 13.58 0.54
C SER A 35 9.43 13.61 1.97
N SER A 36 8.16 13.26 2.21
CA SER A 36 7.58 13.20 3.56
C SER A 36 8.34 12.23 4.48
N MET A 37 8.81 11.11 3.95
CA MET A 37 9.64 10.16 4.71
C MET A 37 11.04 10.73 5.01
N CYS A 38 11.66 11.42 4.06
CA CYS A 38 12.96 12.08 4.25
C CYS A 38 12.89 13.22 5.29
N ASP A 39 11.81 14.00 5.29
CA ASP A 39 11.59 15.06 6.27
C ASP A 39 11.52 14.47 7.68
N MET A 40 10.78 13.37 7.85
CA MET A 40 10.68 12.63 9.12
C MET A 40 12.04 12.08 9.59
N LEU A 41 12.85 11.54 8.66
CA LEU A 41 14.20 11.06 8.99
C LEU A 41 15.11 12.20 9.45
N THR A 42 14.95 13.37 8.87
CA THR A 42 15.72 14.56 9.24
C THR A 42 15.31 15.05 10.64
N GLU A 43 14.02 15.03 10.96
CA GLU A 43 13.50 15.35 12.31
C GLU A 43 13.98 14.36 13.37
N SER A 44 14.20 13.11 12.99
CA SER A 44 14.61 12.02 13.89
C SER A 44 16.10 11.69 13.84
N GLN A 45 16.94 12.54 13.23
CA GLN A 45 18.36 12.29 12.97
C GLN A 45 19.19 11.91 14.22
N ASN A 46 18.76 12.30 15.42
CA ASN A 46 19.44 12.02 16.70
C ASN A 46 18.79 10.87 17.50
N SER A 47 17.84 10.16 16.91
CA SER A 47 17.01 9.13 17.54
C SER A 47 17.12 7.82 16.77
N VAL A 48 17.19 6.70 17.48
CA VAL A 48 17.03 5.39 16.83
C VAL A 48 15.56 5.21 16.48
N VAL A 49 15.24 5.17 15.19
CA VAL A 49 13.86 5.02 14.69
C VAL A 49 13.78 3.78 13.81
N ASP A 50 12.76 2.97 14.03
CA ASP A 50 12.39 1.90 13.10
C ASP A 50 11.72 2.51 11.85
N LEU A 51 12.35 2.28 10.70
CA LEU A 51 11.93 2.76 9.39
C LEU A 51 10.83 1.91 8.76
N ALA A 52 10.67 0.65 9.19
CA ALA A 52 9.70 -0.28 8.63
C ALA A 52 8.25 0.24 8.62
N PRO A 53 7.71 0.81 9.72
CA PRO A 53 6.34 1.34 9.72
C PRO A 53 6.18 2.57 8.80
N GLU A 54 7.19 3.43 8.73
CA GLU A 54 7.14 4.65 7.90
C GLU A 54 7.23 4.32 6.40
N LEU A 55 8.07 3.35 6.04
CA LEU A 55 8.13 2.84 4.67
C LEU A 55 6.81 2.18 4.27
N THR A 56 6.23 1.35 5.15
CA THR A 56 4.92 0.71 4.93
C THR A 56 3.84 1.76 4.70
N ARG A 57 3.81 2.83 5.50
CA ARG A 57 2.87 3.95 5.34
C ARG A 57 3.07 4.67 4.01
N ALA A 58 4.30 4.99 3.63
CA ALA A 58 4.60 5.67 2.37
C ALA A 58 4.13 4.84 1.16
N VAL A 59 4.41 3.53 1.15
CA VAL A 59 3.96 2.62 0.08
C VAL A 59 2.43 2.51 0.05
N THR A 60 1.80 2.35 1.21
CA THR A 60 0.34 2.30 1.30
C THR A 60 -0.29 3.60 0.81
N ASN A 61 0.26 4.77 1.16
CA ASN A 61 -0.25 6.05 0.69
C ASN A 61 -0.17 6.21 -0.83
N VAL A 62 0.87 5.67 -1.48
CA VAL A 62 0.94 5.63 -2.95
C VAL A 62 -0.24 4.83 -3.51
N VAL A 63 -0.49 3.63 -2.98
CA VAL A 63 -1.60 2.77 -3.45
C VAL A 63 -2.96 3.38 -3.10
N CYS A 64 -3.14 3.96 -1.92
CA CYS A 64 -4.37 4.64 -1.51
C CYS A 64 -4.68 5.85 -2.38
N ALA A 65 -3.66 6.61 -2.80
CA ALA A 65 -3.86 7.71 -3.74
C ALA A 65 -4.33 7.19 -5.11
N LEU A 66 -3.83 6.04 -5.57
CA LEU A 66 -4.25 5.41 -6.83
C LEU A 66 -5.65 4.82 -6.76
N CYS A 67 -6.01 4.17 -5.65
CA CYS A 67 -7.29 3.46 -5.50
C CYS A 67 -8.43 4.36 -5.01
N PHE A 68 -8.13 5.32 -4.15
CA PHE A 68 -9.13 6.07 -3.36
C PHE A 68 -8.91 7.59 -3.40
N ASN A 69 -7.83 8.07 -4.04
CA ASN A 69 -7.45 9.49 -4.03
C ASN A 69 -7.30 10.06 -2.60
N SER A 70 -6.84 9.23 -1.67
CA SER A 70 -6.66 9.56 -0.24
C SER A 70 -5.27 9.17 0.26
N SER A 71 -4.90 9.67 1.43
CA SER A 71 -3.62 9.37 2.10
C SER A 71 -3.82 9.39 3.61
N TYR A 72 -3.18 8.47 4.31
CA TYR A 72 -3.16 8.42 5.76
C TYR A 72 -2.09 9.35 6.32
N LYS A 73 -2.42 9.98 7.45
CA LYS A 73 -1.48 10.79 8.22
C LYS A 73 -0.60 9.90 9.08
N ARG A 74 0.49 10.47 9.59
CA ARG A 74 1.33 9.79 10.57
C ARG A 74 0.56 9.61 11.89
N GLY A 75 0.63 8.41 12.48
CA GLY A 75 -0.08 8.08 13.72
C GLY A 75 -1.60 7.97 13.55
N ASP A 76 -2.08 7.76 12.31
CA ASP A 76 -3.50 7.57 12.04
C ASP A 76 -3.97 6.21 12.59
N ALA A 77 -4.92 6.24 13.52
CA ALA A 77 -5.44 5.04 14.15
C ALA A 77 -6.18 4.12 13.14
N GLU A 78 -6.76 4.69 12.09
CA GLU A 78 -7.42 3.90 11.04
C GLU A 78 -6.39 3.10 10.24
N PHE A 79 -5.24 3.71 9.93
CA PHE A 79 -4.14 3.05 9.23
C PHE A 79 -3.58 1.88 10.03
N GLU A 80 -3.35 2.07 11.33
CA GLU A 80 -2.84 1.01 12.21
C GLU A 80 -3.83 -0.16 12.31
N ALA A 81 -5.13 0.13 12.45
CA ALA A 81 -6.16 -0.91 12.46
C ALA A 81 -6.20 -1.69 11.13
N MET A 82 -6.08 -0.98 10.00
CA MET A 82 -6.02 -1.58 8.67
C MET A 82 -4.77 -2.46 8.49
N LEU A 83 -3.61 -2.03 8.98
CA LEU A 83 -2.37 -2.80 8.92
C LEU A 83 -2.46 -4.08 9.77
N GLN A 84 -3.00 -3.99 10.99
CA GLN A 84 -3.21 -5.15 11.87
C GLN A 84 -4.14 -6.18 11.24
N TYR A 85 -5.27 -5.73 10.67
CA TYR A 85 -6.19 -6.61 9.97
C TYR A 85 -5.53 -7.27 8.75
N SER A 86 -4.78 -6.50 7.96
CA SER A 86 -4.06 -7.02 6.78
C SER A 86 -3.03 -8.08 7.16
N GLN A 87 -2.29 -7.86 8.25
CA GLN A 87 -1.34 -8.84 8.78
C GLN A 87 -2.04 -10.15 9.19
N GLY A 88 -3.18 -10.07 9.87
CA GLY A 88 -3.97 -11.25 10.24
C GLY A 88 -4.44 -12.08 9.04
N ILE A 89 -4.79 -11.43 7.92
CA ILE A 89 -5.13 -12.13 6.67
C ILE A 89 -3.90 -12.85 6.10
N VAL A 90 -2.76 -12.15 5.98
CA VAL A 90 -1.51 -12.73 5.45
C VAL A 90 -1.10 -13.96 6.26
N ASP A 91 -1.25 -13.89 7.58
CA ASP A 91 -0.94 -15.00 8.49
C ASP A 91 -1.84 -16.22 8.34
N THR A 92 -3.02 -16.07 7.71
CA THR A 92 -4.03 -17.12 7.59
C THR A 92 -4.10 -17.72 6.19
N VAL A 93 -3.96 -16.91 5.14
CA VAL A 93 -4.30 -17.31 3.75
C VAL A 93 -3.17 -18.07 3.03
N ALA A 94 -1.92 -17.99 3.50
CA ALA A 94 -0.76 -18.44 2.73
C ALA A 94 0.12 -19.46 3.46
N LYS A 95 -0.37 -20.11 4.52
CA LYS A 95 0.43 -21.06 5.33
C LYS A 95 0.29 -22.52 4.92
N ASP A 96 -0.28 -22.83 3.75
CA ASP A 96 -0.64 -24.20 3.35
C ASP A 96 -1.34 -24.93 4.51
N SER A 97 -2.33 -24.23 5.10
CA SER A 97 -2.98 -24.72 6.30
C SER A 97 -3.69 -26.03 5.99
N LEU A 98 -3.85 -26.91 6.98
CA LEU A 98 -4.50 -28.21 6.76
C LEU A 98 -5.90 -28.06 6.16
N VAL A 99 -6.59 -26.94 6.44
CA VAL A 99 -7.90 -26.62 5.85
C VAL A 99 -7.85 -26.29 4.35
N ASP A 100 -6.70 -25.82 3.84
CA ASP A 100 -6.49 -25.56 2.41
C ASP A 100 -6.30 -26.87 1.62
N ILE A 101 -5.78 -27.92 2.28
CA ILE A 101 -5.51 -29.24 1.70
C ILE A 101 -6.66 -30.22 1.95
N PHE A 102 -7.24 -30.17 3.15
CA PHE A 102 -8.29 -31.05 3.65
C PHE A 102 -9.48 -30.23 4.15
N PRO A 103 -10.41 -29.87 3.27
CA PRO A 103 -11.54 -28.98 3.61
C PRO A 103 -12.67 -29.66 4.42
N TRP A 104 -12.44 -30.87 4.92
CA TRP A 104 -13.45 -31.79 5.49
C TRP A 104 -13.35 -31.93 7.00
#